data_AF-A0A328RN86-F1
#
_entry.id   AF-A0A328RN86-F1
#
_cell.length_a   1.000
_cell.length_b   1.000
_cell.length_c   1.000
_cell.angle_alpha   90.00
_cell.angle_beta   90.00
_cell.angle_gamma   90.00
#
_symmetry.space_group_name_H-M   'P 1'
#
loop_
_entity.id
_entity.type
_entity.pdbx_description
1 polymer ?
#
loop_
_entity_poly.entity_id
_entity_poly.type
_entity_poly.pdbx_seq_one_letter_code
_entity_poly.pdbx_strand_id
1 'polypeptide(L)' 'MVKQEKRQGESFDNFYKKFKRKLKNEGTLQELRKREFFTKPSDIKKEKEKQARNRTRMQQKADELT' A
#
# COMPACT_ATOMS: atom_id res chain seq x y z
N MET A 1 11.75 -6.03 5.55
CA MET A 1 11.04 -6.96 6.45
C MET A 1 10.57 -6.18 7.67
N VAL A 2 9.26 -6.05 7.89
CA VAL A 2 8.71 -5.22 8.98
C VAL A 2 9.12 -5.74 10.36
N LYS A 3 9.79 -4.90 11.14
CA LYS A 3 9.94 -5.05 12.60
C LYS A 3 9.07 -4.02 13.31
N GLN A 4 8.19 -4.50 14.19
CA GLN A 4 7.37 -3.67 15.07
C GLN A 4 7.61 -4.16 16.49
N GLU A 5 8.09 -3.28 17.36
CA GLU A 5 8.27 -3.58 18.79
C GLU A 5 7.06 -3.08 19.57
N LYS A 6 6.65 -3.85 20.57
CA LYS A 6 5.51 -3.50 21.45
C LYS A 6 5.97 -2.43 22.42
N ARG A 7 5.22 -1.33 22.52
CA ARG A 7 5.47 -0.31 23.55
C ARG A 7 4.96 -0.78 24.91
N GLN A 8 5.65 -0.39 25.97
CA GLN A 8 5.22 -0.65 27.36
C GLN A 8 3.84 0.00 27.57
N GLY A 9 2.84 -0.78 28.01
CA GLY A 9 1.45 -0.33 28.20
C GLY A 9 0.53 -0.42 26.97
N GLU A 10 1.00 -0.83 25.80
CA GLU A 10 0.13 -1.01 24.63
C GLU A 10 -0.67 -2.32 24.68
N SER A 11 -1.97 -2.25 24.40
CA SER A 11 -2.80 -3.44 24.16
C SER A 11 -2.31 -4.18 22.91
N PHE A 12 -2.36 -5.51 22.95
CA PHE A 12 -1.90 -6.39 21.86
C PHE A 12 -2.61 -6.09 20.54
N ASP A 13 -3.91 -5.79 20.56
CA ASP A 13 -4.68 -5.49 19.35
C ASP A 13 -4.20 -4.21 18.65
N ASN A 14 -3.83 -3.18 19.41
CA ASN A 14 -3.28 -1.94 18.85
C ASN A 14 -1.91 -2.16 18.20
N PHE A 15 -1.06 -2.96 18.83
CA PHE A 15 0.21 -3.38 18.24
C PHE A 15 -0.01 -4.15 16.93
N TYR A 16 -0.95 -5.10 16.92
CA TYR A 16 -1.27 -5.92 15.76
C TYR A 16 -1.84 -5.10 14.59
N LYS A 17 -2.72 -4.14 14.87
CA LYS A 17 -3.24 -3.18 13.87
C LYS A 17 -2.12 -2.37 13.24
N LYS A 18 -1.18 -1.86 14.05
CA LYS A 18 -0.02 -1.10 13.54
C LYS A 18 0.90 -1.97 12.69
N PHE A 19 1.16 -3.21 13.14
CA PHE A 19 1.93 -4.18 12.37
C PHE A 19 1.28 -4.48 11.01
N LYS A 20 -0.04 -4.73 10.97
CA LYS A 20 -0.79 -4.89 9.72
C LYS A 20 -0.69 -3.68 8.79
N ARG A 21 -0.76 -2.46 9.34
CA ARG A 21 -0.57 -1.23 8.55
C ARG A 21 0.84 -1.16 7.96
N LYS A 22 1.88 -1.42 8.74
CA LYS A 22 3.26 -1.46 8.25
C LYS A 22 3.46 -2.53 7.16
N LEU A 23 2.91 -3.74 7.34
CA LEU A 23 2.96 -4.80 6.32
C LEU A 23 2.29 -4.38 5.01
N LYS A 24 1.13 -3.72 5.09
CA LYS A 24 0.44 -3.19 3.90
C LYS A 24 1.25 -2.08 3.22
N ASN A 25 1.89 -1.21 4.00
CA ASN A 25 2.73 -0.12 3.48
C ASN A 25 4.02 -0.62 2.83
N GLU A 26 4.65 -1.67 3.37
CA GLU A 26 5.85 -2.28 2.78
C GLU A 26 5.52 -2.89 1.40
N GLY A 27 4.27 -3.30 1.17
CA GLY A 27 3.83 -3.75 -0.15
C GLY A 27 4.40 -5.10 -0.57
N THR A 28 5.09 -5.82 0.32
CA THR A 28 5.76 -7.11 0.05
C THR A 28 4.85 -8.13 -0.62
N LEU A 29 3.60 -8.24 -0.15
CA LEU A 29 2.59 -9.13 -0.74
C LEU A 29 2.13 -8.68 -2.13
N GLN A 30 2.05 -7.37 -2.38
CA GLN A 30 1.70 -6.85 -3.70
C GLN A 30 2.84 -7.06 -4.68
N GLU A 31 4.08 -6.91 -4.23
CA GLU A 31 5.26 -7.15 -5.04
C GLU A 31 5.42 -8.63 -5.40
N LEU A 32 5.19 -9.53 -4.45
CA LEU A 32 5.17 -10.97 -4.70
C LEU A 32 4.19 -11.31 -5.82
N ARG A 33 2.92 -10.86 -5.71
CA ARG A 33 1.89 -11.07 -6.73
C ARG A 33 2.24 -10.51 -8.11
N LYS A 34 2.94 -9.37 -8.16
CA LYS A 34 3.40 -8.78 -9.43
C LYS A 34 4.52 -9.59 -10.08
N ARG A 35 5.32 -10.29 -9.27
CA ARG A 35 6.45 -11.11 -9.73
C ARG A 35 6.05 -12.55 -10.09
N GLU A 36 4.87 -13.00 -9.68
CA GLU A 36 4.35 -14.35 -10.01
C GLU A 36 4.19 -14.56 -11.53
N PHE A 37 3.91 -13.48 -12.29
CA PHE A 37 3.67 -13.56 -13.73
C PHE A 37 4.54 -12.56 -14.49
N PHE A 38 5.01 -12.96 -15.68
CA PHE A 38 5.65 -12.01 -16.59
C PHE A 38 4.63 -11.01 -17.10
N THR A 39 4.93 -9.73 -16.90
CA THR A 39 4.14 -8.61 -17.43
C THR A 39 5.00 -7.82 -18.41
N LYS A 40 4.47 -7.56 -19.61
CA LYS A 40 5.19 -6.81 -20.64
C LYS A 40 5.52 -5.40 -20.13
N PRO A 41 6.70 -4.83 -20.42
CA PRO A 41 7.06 -3.50 -19.92
C PRO A 41 6.07 -2.40 -20.33
N SER A 42 5.39 -2.54 -21.47
CA SER A 42 4.32 -1.63 -21.91
C SER A 42 3.14 -1.62 -20.94
N ASP A 43 2.75 -2.79 -20.44
CA ASP A 43 1.55 -2.94 -19.61
C ASP A 43 1.84 -2.46 -18.19
N ILE A 44 3.07 -2.66 -17.70
CA ILE A 44 3.55 -2.07 -16.45
C ILE A 44 3.47 -0.54 -16.51
N LYS A 45 3.90 0.08 -17.61
CA LYS A 45 3.81 1.55 -17.80
C LYS A 45 2.35 2.02 -17.79
N LYS A 46 1.47 1.35 -18.55
CA LYS A 46 0.03 1.68 -18.61
C LYS A 46 -0.64 1.59 -17.25
N GLU A 47 -0.39 0.51 -16.49
CA GLU A 47 -0.96 0.34 -15.15
C GLU A 47 -0.43 1.39 -14.16
N LYS A 48 0.85 1.76 -14.25
CA LYS A 48 1.43 2.85 -13.43
C LYS A 48 0.74 4.19 -13.70
N GLU A 49 0.52 4.53 -14.97
CA GLU A 49 -0.17 5.76 -15.37
C GLU A 49 -1.63 5.77 -14.90
N LYS A 50 -2.35 4.67 -15.08
CA LYS A 50 -3.73 4.50 -14.61
C LYS A 50 -3.84 4.68 -13.09
N GLN A 51 -2.92 4.07 -12.34
CA GLN A 51 -2.87 4.24 -10.88
C GLN A 51 -2.58 5.69 -10.47
N ALA A 52 -1.67 6.38 -11.17
CA ALA A 52 -1.39 7.79 -10.90
C ALA A 52 -2.63 8.67 -11.17
N ARG A 53 -3.29 8.51 -12.32
CA ARG A 53 -4.52 9.24 -12.67
C ARG A 53 -5.63 9.02 -11.63
N ASN A 54 -5.82 7.77 -11.20
CA ASN A 54 -6.81 7.46 -10.17
C ASN A 54 -6.47 8.15 -8.84
N ARG A 55 -5.20 8.20 -8.43
CA ARG A 55 -4.79 8.91 -7.20
C ARG A 55 -5.10 10.40 -7.29
N THR A 56 -4.74 11.05 -8.39
CA THR A 56 -5.05 12.48 -8.61
C THR A 56 -6.54 12.74 -8.57
N ARG A 57 -7.35 11.91 -9.25
CA ARG A 57 -8.81 12.04 -9.24
C ARG A 57 -9.40 11.89 -7.84
N MET A 58 -8.88 10.95 -7.04
CA MET A 58 -9.35 10.77 -5.66
C MET A 58 -8.96 11.95 -4.77
N GLN A 59 -7.80 12.56 -5.00
CA GLN A 59 -7.38 13.76 -4.28
C GLN A 59 -8.28 14.95 -4.63
N GLN A 60 -8.51 15.21 -5.91
CA GLN A 60 -9.41 16.28 -6.37
C GLN A 60 -10.81 16.15 -5.76
N LYS A 61 -11.37 14.92 -5.75
CA LYS A 61 -12.66 14.66 -5.10
C LYS A 61 -12.65 14.90 -3.60
N ALA A 62 -11.53 14.66 -2.92
CA ALA A 62 -11.41 14.94 -1.50
C ALA A 62 -11.34 16.46 -1.26
N ASP A 63 -10.57 17.17 -2.09
CA ASP A 63 -10.44 18.63 -2.04
C ASP A 63 -11.77 19.34 -2.37
N GLU A 64 -12.57 18.80 -3.29
CA GLU A 64 -13.93 19.28 -3.61
C GLU A 64 -14.94 19.06 -2.47
N LEU A 65 -14.70 18.09 -1.59
CA LEU A 65 -15.59 17.73 -0.47
C LEU A 65 -15.21 18.44 0.84
N THR A 66 -14.05 19.09 0.88
CA THR A 66 -13.51 19.78 2.05
C THR A 66 -13.97 21.24 2.07
#